data_AF-A0A9X7T9M7-F1
#
_entry.id   AF-A0A9X7T9M7-F1
#
_cell.length_a   1.000
_cell.length_b   1.000
_cell.length_c   1.000
_cell.angle_alpha   90.00
_cell.angle_beta   90.00
_cell.angle_gamma   90.00
#
_symmetry.space_group_name_H-M   'P 1'
#
loop_
_entity.id
_entity.type
_entity.pdbx_description
1 polymer ?
#
loop_
_entity_poly.entity_id
_entity_poly.type
_entity_poly.pdbx_seq_one_letter_code
_entity_poly.pdbx_strand_id
1 'polypeptide(L)'
;MIRVGLVGPKDSVELMKKVGREFADRLVLIPFVYQRAEEAATIVVENEPEVDIWFFSGIGPYSMAKQHLHKQKAFYPQINASVLTKVLLELVYRDGLSLDRVSFDTVSEMHFRETLEELGLTCEQPYLNPYQEFRLTNHLVAYHTALVREGKVDACVTGMLSVTEELQRQGIKVYRMGFTRLTFREIFKQILQEGETLHFKRSQIAVQLLEVSDMDKLANEPANAYDLRRLDLKLQEIVLDYTESISGSFVSLGNYKFILFSTRGSFEDNPAFHPTCLLEKIMLLTNSTANMGIGFGVTALAAERNAQLALVHAKKHGNAAILVDHDGSIEGPLRQAKSISYEYWTEDKEISEGLKKAGVSITTLNKIISVQKALGQNYISAAEMAEWMGMTPRNARRILSDLAEHNVIEQIGEETPTNRGRPRKIYRVLPALSDSP
;
A
#
# COMPACT_ATOMS: atom_id res chain seq x y z
N MET A 1 -10.38 -7.62 14.33
CA MET A 1 -9.41 -8.71 14.59
C MET A 1 -8.32 -8.63 13.54
N ILE A 2 -7.08 -8.89 13.89
CA ILE A 2 -5.92 -8.81 12.97
C ILE A 2 -5.80 -10.13 12.21
N ARG A 3 -5.68 -10.06 10.88
CA ARG A 3 -5.51 -11.23 9.99
C ARG A 3 -4.03 -11.60 9.91
N VAL A 4 -3.69 -12.78 10.40
CA VAL A 4 -2.31 -13.28 10.50
C VAL A 4 -2.11 -14.45 9.54
N GLY A 5 -1.28 -14.26 8.52
CA GLY A 5 -0.93 -15.30 7.55
C GLY A 5 0.15 -16.23 8.13
N LEU A 6 -0.20 -17.48 8.41
CA LEU A 6 0.73 -18.50 8.94
C LEU A 6 1.35 -19.27 7.78
N VAL A 7 2.63 -19.04 7.49
CA VAL A 7 3.32 -19.62 6.31
C VAL A 7 4.36 -20.64 6.76
N GLY A 8 4.21 -21.90 6.36
CA GLY A 8 5.13 -22.95 6.79
C GLY A 8 4.83 -24.31 6.17
N PRO A 9 5.67 -25.33 6.44
CA PRO A 9 5.31 -26.70 6.17
C PRO A 9 4.16 -27.14 7.09
N LYS A 10 3.49 -28.23 6.71
CA LYS A 10 2.25 -28.70 7.35
C LYS A 10 2.37 -28.84 8.87
N ASP A 11 3.43 -29.48 9.35
CA ASP A 11 3.69 -29.72 10.78
C ASP A 11 3.79 -28.41 11.59
N SER A 12 4.50 -27.44 11.04
CA SER A 12 4.77 -26.15 11.67
C SER A 12 3.51 -25.30 11.69
N VAL A 13 2.77 -25.23 10.57
CA VAL A 13 1.49 -24.51 10.49
C VAL A 13 0.47 -25.12 11.45
N GLU A 14 0.38 -26.44 11.56
CA GLU A 14 -0.50 -27.09 12.54
C GLU A 14 -0.14 -26.72 13.98
N LEU A 15 1.14 -26.66 14.31
CA LEU A 15 1.59 -26.25 15.64
C LEU A 15 1.35 -24.75 15.89
N MET A 16 1.63 -23.89 14.92
CA MET A 16 1.33 -22.45 14.97
C MET A 16 -0.17 -22.22 15.18
N LYS A 17 -1.04 -22.91 14.45
CA LYS A 17 -2.50 -22.86 14.64
C LYS A 17 -2.90 -23.30 16.05
N LYS A 18 -2.33 -24.40 16.56
CA LYS A 18 -2.63 -24.91 17.91
C LYS A 18 -2.29 -23.88 18.99
N VAL A 19 -1.12 -23.25 18.91
CA VAL A 19 -0.70 -22.21 19.86
C VAL A 19 -1.50 -20.92 19.66
N GLY A 20 -1.74 -20.53 18.41
CA GLY A 20 -2.47 -19.31 18.07
C GLY A 20 -3.94 -19.30 18.53
N ARG A 21 -4.54 -20.47 18.80
CA ARG A 21 -5.89 -20.56 19.41
C ARG A 21 -5.98 -19.85 20.76
N GLU A 22 -4.86 -19.71 21.48
CA GLU A 22 -4.79 -18.92 22.72
C GLU A 22 -5.13 -17.43 22.52
N PHE A 23 -5.13 -16.95 21.26
CA PHE A 23 -5.34 -15.55 20.88
C PHE A 23 -6.51 -15.36 19.89
N ALA A 24 -7.41 -16.34 19.80
CA ALA A 24 -8.48 -16.39 18.80
C ALA A 24 -9.55 -15.29 18.95
N ASP A 25 -9.62 -14.66 20.11
CA ASP A 25 -10.49 -13.50 20.39
C ASP A 25 -10.00 -12.22 19.70
N ARG A 26 -8.72 -12.17 19.30
CA ARG A 26 -8.07 -10.97 18.75
C ARG A 26 -7.49 -11.18 17.36
N LEU A 27 -7.10 -12.41 17.03
CA LEU A 27 -6.43 -12.79 15.79
C LEU A 27 -7.29 -13.73 14.93
N VAL A 28 -7.32 -13.46 13.62
CA VAL A 28 -7.81 -14.39 12.60
C VAL A 28 -6.60 -15.07 11.98
N LEU A 29 -6.48 -16.38 12.16
CA LEU A 29 -5.33 -17.16 11.68
C LEU A 29 -5.62 -17.76 10.30
N ILE A 30 -4.86 -17.35 9.29
CA ILE A 30 -5.03 -17.80 7.90
C ILE A 30 -3.85 -18.72 7.55
N PRO A 31 -4.06 -20.04 7.42
CA PRO A 31 -2.97 -20.97 7.20
C PRO A 31 -2.60 -21.12 5.72
N PHE A 32 -1.30 -21.01 5.43
CA PHE A 32 -0.70 -21.25 4.12
C PHE A 32 0.38 -22.33 4.24
N VAL A 33 0.06 -23.52 3.74
CA VAL A 33 0.96 -24.68 3.80
C VAL A 33 1.72 -24.81 2.48
N TYR A 34 3.05 -24.92 2.56
CA TYR A 34 3.90 -25.24 1.41
C TYR A 34 4.56 -26.62 1.55
N GLN A 35 5.08 -27.15 0.44
CA GLN A 35 6.00 -28.30 0.45
C GLN A 35 7.46 -27.85 0.39
N ARG A 36 7.72 -26.77 -0.33
CA ARG A 36 9.03 -26.16 -0.56
C ARG A 36 9.04 -24.70 -0.10
N ALA A 37 10.14 -24.27 0.52
CA ALA A 37 10.24 -22.91 1.06
C ALA A 37 10.13 -21.83 -0.03
N GLU A 38 10.51 -22.18 -1.27
CA GLU A 38 10.42 -21.35 -2.46
C GLU A 38 8.98 -20.91 -2.79
N GLU A 39 7.98 -21.72 -2.43
CA GLU A 39 6.56 -21.39 -2.62
C GLU A 39 6.09 -20.22 -1.74
N ALA A 40 6.84 -19.88 -0.68
CA ALA A 40 6.48 -18.81 0.24
C ALA A 40 6.40 -17.43 -0.46
N ALA A 41 7.19 -17.21 -1.51
CA ALA A 41 7.13 -15.97 -2.29
C ALA A 41 5.78 -15.82 -3.01
N THR A 42 5.36 -16.87 -3.72
CA THR A 42 4.07 -16.91 -4.43
C THR A 42 2.90 -16.75 -3.46
N ILE A 43 2.95 -17.43 -2.32
CA ILE A 43 1.93 -17.33 -1.26
C ILE A 43 1.74 -15.88 -0.81
N VAL A 44 2.83 -15.12 -0.61
CA VAL A 44 2.73 -13.72 -0.17
C VAL A 44 2.13 -12.83 -1.25
N VAL A 45 2.56 -12.99 -2.50
CA VAL A 45 2.07 -12.16 -3.62
C VAL A 45 0.57 -12.39 -3.87
N GLU A 46 0.12 -13.64 -3.88
CA GLU A 46 -1.28 -13.97 -4.19
C GLU A 46 -2.26 -13.57 -3.09
N ASN A 47 -1.80 -13.47 -1.84
CA ASN A 47 -2.66 -13.31 -0.67
C ASN A 47 -2.39 -12.00 0.10
N GLU A 48 -1.59 -11.09 -0.46
CA GLU A 48 -1.25 -9.80 0.16
C GLU A 48 -2.47 -9.02 0.70
N PRO A 49 -3.61 -8.90 -0.03
CA PRO A 49 -4.76 -8.13 0.46
C PRO A 49 -5.50 -8.78 1.65
N GLU A 50 -5.31 -10.08 1.84
CA GLU A 50 -6.01 -10.87 2.85
C GLU A 50 -5.30 -10.91 4.20
N VAL A 51 -4.04 -10.44 4.27
CA VAL A 51 -3.18 -10.59 5.43
C VAL A 51 -2.67 -9.23 5.93
N ASP A 52 -2.85 -8.97 7.22
CA ASP A 52 -2.35 -7.76 7.87
C ASP A 52 -0.89 -7.95 8.35
N ILE A 53 -0.58 -9.14 8.88
CA ILE A 53 0.75 -9.50 9.40
C ILE A 53 1.12 -10.93 8.97
N TRP A 54 2.34 -11.10 8.48
CA TRP A 54 2.86 -12.41 8.12
C TRP A 54 3.60 -13.07 9.28
N PHE A 55 3.36 -14.36 9.50
CA PHE A 55 4.10 -15.18 10.45
C PHE A 55 4.64 -16.42 9.75
N PHE A 56 5.94 -16.41 9.48
CA PHE A 56 6.64 -17.52 8.85
C PHE A 56 7.14 -18.51 9.89
N SER A 57 7.16 -19.80 9.53
CA SER A 57 7.60 -20.88 10.41
C SER A 57 9.11 -20.89 10.69
N GLY A 58 9.89 -20.06 10.01
CA GLY A 58 11.35 -19.96 10.18
C GLY A 58 12.02 -19.08 9.11
N ILE A 59 13.35 -18.99 9.19
CA ILE A 59 14.15 -18.13 8.31
C ILE A 59 14.07 -18.51 6.82
N GLY A 60 13.92 -19.79 6.50
CA GLY A 60 13.82 -20.31 5.13
C GLY A 60 12.71 -19.61 4.33
N PRO A 61 11.42 -19.84 4.66
CA PRO A 61 10.32 -19.23 3.93
C PRO A 61 10.28 -17.70 4.05
N TYR A 62 10.70 -17.13 5.20
CA TYR A 62 10.82 -15.68 5.35
C TYR A 62 11.80 -15.08 4.32
N SER A 63 12.98 -15.68 4.16
CA SER A 63 13.98 -15.16 3.22
C SER A 63 13.54 -15.23 1.76
N MET A 64 12.71 -16.22 1.40
CA MET A 64 12.14 -16.35 0.05
C MET A 64 11.09 -15.26 -0.22
N ALA A 65 10.30 -14.93 0.80
CA ALA A 65 9.23 -13.94 0.68
C ALA A 65 9.68 -12.49 0.92
N LYS A 66 10.84 -12.26 1.54
CA LYS A 66 11.32 -10.94 2.01
C LYS A 66 11.25 -9.83 0.96
N GLN A 67 11.55 -10.13 -0.29
CA GLN A 67 11.54 -9.16 -1.40
C GLN A 67 10.12 -8.75 -1.84
N HIS A 68 9.11 -9.56 -1.51
CA HIS A 68 7.71 -9.34 -1.85
C HIS A 68 6.91 -8.73 -0.69
N LEU A 69 7.54 -8.52 0.47
CA LEU A 69 6.92 -7.85 1.60
C LEU A 69 7.05 -6.33 1.42
N HIS A 70 5.96 -5.68 1.02
CA HIS A 70 5.95 -4.24 0.77
C HIS A 70 5.56 -3.43 2.00
N LYS A 71 4.34 -3.61 2.51
CA LYS A 71 3.77 -2.79 3.59
C LYS A 71 3.56 -3.59 4.88
N GLN A 72 3.34 -4.90 4.76
CA GLN A 72 3.02 -5.78 5.87
C GLN A 72 4.27 -6.11 6.68
N LYS A 73 4.11 -6.12 8.00
CA LYS A 73 5.14 -6.64 8.91
C LYS A 73 5.18 -8.16 8.83
N ALA A 74 6.36 -8.71 9.05
CA ALA A 74 6.59 -10.14 9.05
C ALA A 74 7.39 -10.56 10.28
N PHE A 75 6.99 -11.69 10.85
CA PHE A 75 7.67 -12.33 11.98
C PHE A 75 8.10 -13.72 11.60
N TYR A 76 9.20 -14.17 12.19
CA TYR A 76 9.64 -15.56 12.10
C TYR A 76 10.45 -15.90 13.35
N PRO A 77 10.43 -17.16 13.79
CA PRO A 77 11.23 -17.59 14.92
C PRO A 77 12.71 -17.66 14.56
N GLN A 78 13.56 -17.23 15.49
CA GLN A 78 15.00 -17.42 15.44
C GLN A 78 15.39 -18.70 16.18
N ILE A 79 16.41 -19.39 15.68
CA ILE A 79 17.04 -20.49 16.41
C ILE A 79 17.74 -19.88 17.63
N ASN A 80 17.41 -20.38 18.82
CA ASN A 80 17.97 -19.94 20.10
C ASN A 80 18.33 -21.15 20.97
N ALA A 81 18.87 -20.88 22.16
CA ALA A 81 19.27 -21.90 23.13
C ALA A 81 18.16 -22.91 23.41
N SER A 82 16.90 -22.48 23.59
CA SER A 82 15.78 -23.40 23.87
C SER A 82 15.58 -24.47 22.78
N VAL A 83 15.68 -24.07 21.51
CA VAL A 83 15.56 -25.00 20.39
C VAL A 83 16.75 -25.95 20.33
N LEU A 84 17.96 -25.42 20.53
CA LEU A 84 19.18 -26.20 20.49
C LEU A 84 19.27 -27.19 21.67
N THR A 85 19.00 -26.76 22.90
CA THR A 85 18.94 -27.61 24.10
C THR A 85 17.97 -28.78 23.93
N LYS A 86 16.80 -28.54 23.31
CA LYS A 86 15.85 -29.63 23.02
C LYS A 86 16.48 -30.70 22.13
N VAL A 87 17.12 -30.30 21.02
CA VAL A 87 17.77 -31.24 20.11
C VAL A 87 18.97 -31.92 20.78
N LEU A 88 19.78 -31.18 21.56
CA LEU A 88 20.91 -31.75 22.30
C LEU A 88 20.45 -32.82 23.29
N LEU A 89 19.30 -32.64 23.96
CA LEU A 89 18.72 -33.67 24.83
C LEU A 89 18.34 -34.94 24.04
N GLU A 90 17.79 -34.77 22.82
CA GLU A 90 17.48 -35.92 21.95
C GLU A 90 18.74 -36.62 21.43
N LEU A 91 19.79 -35.88 21.10
CA LEU A 91 21.05 -36.42 20.60
C LEU A 91 21.86 -37.13 21.69
N VAL A 92 22.16 -36.39 22.76
CA VAL A 92 23.13 -36.80 23.80
C VAL A 92 22.47 -37.71 24.82
N TYR A 93 21.33 -37.29 25.38
CA TYR A 93 20.70 -38.02 26.48
C TYR A 93 19.86 -39.21 26.00
N ARG A 94 19.00 -39.02 24.98
CA ARG A 94 18.12 -40.10 24.50
C ARG A 94 18.89 -41.14 23.69
N ASP A 95 19.77 -40.69 22.79
CA ASP A 95 20.37 -41.55 21.77
C ASP A 95 21.89 -41.76 21.92
N GLY A 96 22.51 -41.14 22.93
CA GLY A 96 23.92 -41.39 23.29
C GLY A 96 24.95 -40.94 22.25
N LEU A 97 24.61 -39.99 21.37
CA LEU A 97 25.49 -39.54 20.30
C LEU A 97 26.54 -38.53 20.81
N SER A 98 27.76 -38.63 20.27
CA SER A 98 28.81 -37.62 20.43
C SER A 98 28.54 -36.43 19.51
N LEU A 99 28.63 -35.20 20.04
CA LEU A 99 28.41 -33.97 19.28
C LEU A 99 29.43 -33.78 18.14
N ASP A 100 30.66 -34.28 18.30
CA ASP A 100 31.70 -34.23 17.26
C ASP A 100 31.40 -35.13 16.05
N ARG A 101 30.38 -36.00 16.17
CA ARG A 101 29.91 -36.90 15.09
C ARG A 101 28.53 -36.49 14.59
N VAL A 102 28.15 -35.22 14.74
CA VAL A 102 26.86 -34.69 14.27
C VAL A 102 27.08 -33.45 13.41
N SER A 103 26.34 -33.36 12.31
CA SER A 103 26.31 -32.17 11.46
C SER A 103 25.06 -31.34 11.73
N PHE A 104 25.22 -30.02 11.79
CA PHE A 104 24.15 -29.06 12.01
C PHE A 104 24.06 -28.09 10.84
N ASP A 105 22.83 -27.80 10.40
CA ASP A 105 22.56 -26.66 9.54
C ASP A 105 21.80 -25.56 10.28
N THR A 106 21.63 -24.41 9.61
CA THR A 106 20.77 -23.26 9.98
C THR A 106 21.13 -22.50 11.26
N VAL A 107 21.78 -23.12 12.24
CA VAL A 107 22.29 -22.49 13.46
C VAL A 107 23.61 -21.76 13.20
N SER A 108 23.81 -20.60 13.83
CA SER A 108 25.08 -19.87 13.76
C SER A 108 26.10 -20.50 14.71
N GLU A 109 27.39 -20.38 14.37
CA GLU A 109 28.45 -20.85 15.26
C GLU A 109 28.44 -20.13 16.61
N MET A 110 28.15 -18.82 16.62
CA MET A 110 28.01 -18.04 17.86
C MET A 110 26.98 -18.64 18.81
N HIS A 111 25.72 -18.82 18.36
CA HIS A 111 24.66 -19.37 19.22
C HIS A 111 24.93 -20.83 19.60
N PHE A 112 25.54 -21.61 18.70
CA PHE A 112 25.93 -22.99 18.99
C PHE A 112 26.95 -23.04 20.13
N ARG A 113 28.04 -22.28 20.02
CA ARG A 113 29.11 -22.22 21.03
C ARG A 113 28.60 -21.69 22.37
N GLU A 114 27.82 -20.62 22.35
CA GLU A 114 27.21 -20.02 23.55
C GLU A 114 26.33 -21.03 24.30
N THR A 115 25.45 -21.75 23.59
CA THR A 115 24.59 -22.77 24.21
C THR A 115 25.39 -23.92 24.81
N LEU A 116 26.48 -24.35 24.14
CA LEU A 116 27.35 -25.41 24.66
C LEU A 116 28.08 -24.95 25.93
N GLU A 117 28.57 -23.71 25.95
CA GLU A 117 29.23 -23.11 27.12
C GLU A 117 28.28 -23.03 28.32
N GLU A 118 27.04 -22.54 28.12
CA GLU A 118 26.02 -22.47 29.18
C GLU A 118 25.66 -23.84 29.76
N LEU A 119 25.68 -24.88 28.92
CA LEU A 119 25.36 -26.25 29.33
C LEU A 119 26.58 -27.03 29.87
N GLY A 120 27.78 -26.45 29.84
CA GLY A 120 29.02 -27.14 30.20
C GLY A 120 29.35 -28.32 29.28
N LEU A 121 28.94 -28.26 28.02
CA LEU A 121 29.18 -29.28 27.00
C LEU A 121 30.38 -28.92 26.13
N THR A 122 31.13 -29.92 25.68
CA THR A 122 32.26 -29.75 24.77
C THR A 122 31.97 -30.31 23.39
N CYS A 123 32.41 -29.59 22.37
CA CYS A 123 32.49 -30.07 20.99
C CYS A 123 33.71 -29.40 20.35
N GLU A 124 34.71 -30.20 20.02
CA GLU A 124 35.99 -29.71 19.51
C GLU A 124 35.86 -29.27 18.05
N GLN A 125 35.22 -30.11 17.23
CA GLN A 125 35.08 -29.89 15.79
C GLN A 125 33.62 -29.98 15.34
N PRO A 126 32.83 -28.90 15.54
CA PRO A 126 31.44 -28.90 15.13
C PRO A 126 31.34 -28.81 13.60
N TYR A 127 30.59 -29.73 12.99
CA TYR A 127 30.23 -29.62 11.58
C TYR A 127 29.03 -28.71 11.44
N LEU A 128 29.29 -27.42 11.22
CA LEU A 128 28.25 -26.40 11.07
C LEU A 128 28.13 -25.93 9.62
N ASN A 129 26.89 -25.77 9.16
CA ASN A 129 26.54 -25.06 7.93
C ASN A 129 25.47 -24.00 8.24
N PRO A 130 25.90 -22.83 8.78
CA PRO A 130 24.97 -21.76 9.15
C PRO A 130 24.10 -21.32 7.98
N TYR A 131 22.90 -20.82 8.28
CA TYR A 131 22.01 -20.35 7.23
C TYR A 131 22.64 -19.18 6.46
N GLN A 132 22.61 -19.27 5.14
CA GLN A 132 22.93 -18.17 4.23
C GLN A 132 21.70 -17.93 3.35
N GLU A 133 21.39 -16.65 3.06
CA GLU A 133 20.23 -16.29 2.25
C GLU A 133 20.24 -17.04 0.89
N PHE A 134 19.05 -17.41 0.40
CA PHE A 134 18.84 -18.05 -0.91
C PHE A 134 19.46 -19.45 -1.12
N ARG A 135 19.73 -20.20 -0.04
CA ARG A 135 20.18 -21.61 -0.14
C ARG A 135 19.02 -22.54 -0.50
N LEU A 136 19.13 -23.24 -1.62
CA LEU A 136 18.20 -24.31 -2.01
C LEU A 136 18.34 -25.52 -1.08
N THR A 137 17.22 -26.21 -0.81
CA THR A 137 17.15 -27.46 -0.03
C THR A 137 18.23 -28.47 -0.45
N ASN A 138 18.50 -28.59 -1.75
CA ASN A 138 19.47 -29.55 -2.30
C ASN A 138 20.89 -29.34 -1.77
N HIS A 139 21.31 -28.10 -1.49
CA HIS A 139 22.65 -27.84 -0.96
C HIS A 139 22.81 -28.35 0.48
N LEU A 140 21.77 -28.22 1.31
CA LEU A 140 21.79 -28.72 2.69
C LEU A 140 21.79 -30.25 2.73
N VAL A 141 20.96 -30.87 1.88
CA VAL A 141 20.96 -32.34 1.71
C VAL A 141 22.34 -32.82 1.27
N ALA A 142 22.94 -32.18 0.27
CA ALA A 142 24.27 -32.56 -0.23
C ALA A 142 25.36 -32.41 0.84
N TYR A 143 25.33 -31.32 1.61
CA TYR A 143 26.25 -31.09 2.74
C TYR A 143 26.20 -32.23 3.77
N HIS A 144 25.01 -32.55 4.27
CA HIS A 144 24.82 -33.62 5.24
C HIS A 144 25.19 -35.00 4.68
N THR A 145 24.77 -35.29 3.45
CA THR A 145 25.02 -36.58 2.79
C THR A 145 26.51 -36.81 2.55
N ALA A 146 27.28 -35.78 2.19
CA ALA A 146 28.72 -35.89 1.99
C ALA A 146 29.43 -36.28 3.30
N LEU A 147 29.10 -35.62 4.41
CA LEU A 147 29.71 -35.91 5.72
C LEU A 147 29.41 -37.34 6.20
N VAL A 148 28.18 -37.83 5.98
CA VAL A 148 27.79 -39.20 6.32
C VAL A 148 28.54 -40.22 5.44
N ARG A 149 28.60 -39.98 4.12
CA ARG A 149 29.32 -40.87 3.19
C ARG A 149 30.81 -40.94 3.45
N GLU A 150 31.41 -39.83 3.90
CA GLU A 150 32.82 -39.76 4.31
C GLU A 150 33.08 -40.37 5.70
N GLY A 151 32.05 -40.81 6.42
CA GLY A 151 32.17 -41.41 7.76
C GLY A 151 32.50 -40.40 8.87
N LYS A 152 32.37 -39.10 8.58
CA LYS A 152 32.68 -38.00 9.51
C LYS A 152 31.61 -37.81 10.59
N VAL A 153 30.35 -38.09 10.26
CA VAL A 153 29.21 -37.92 11.17
C VAL A 153 28.26 -39.13 11.10
N ASP A 154 27.60 -39.43 12.22
CA ASP A 154 26.63 -40.51 12.36
C ASP A 154 25.18 -40.01 12.30
N ALA A 155 24.98 -38.70 12.48
CA ALA A 155 23.67 -38.07 12.42
C ALA A 155 23.71 -36.62 11.90
N CYS A 156 22.53 -36.15 11.48
CA CYS A 156 22.32 -34.81 10.96
C CYS A 156 21.24 -34.08 11.76
N VAL A 157 21.37 -32.76 11.88
CA VAL A 157 20.41 -31.88 12.55
C VAL A 157 20.05 -30.76 11.59
N THR A 158 18.76 -30.61 11.31
CA THR A 158 18.29 -29.60 10.35
C THR A 158 17.06 -28.84 10.80
N GLY A 159 17.04 -27.55 10.47
CA GLY A 159 15.91 -26.64 10.64
C GLY A 159 14.89 -26.69 9.49
N MET A 160 15.14 -27.40 8.37
CA MET A 160 14.20 -27.49 7.22
C MET A 160 13.50 -28.85 7.02
N LEU A 161 12.16 -28.88 6.93
CA LEU A 161 11.39 -30.14 6.91
C LEU A 161 11.72 -30.93 5.65
N SER A 162 11.80 -30.26 4.50
CA SER A 162 12.19 -30.86 3.23
C SER A 162 13.54 -31.56 3.28
N VAL A 163 14.52 -31.01 4.03
CA VAL A 163 15.83 -31.65 4.26
C VAL A 163 15.69 -32.86 5.18
N THR A 164 14.87 -32.76 6.23
CA THR A 164 14.59 -33.88 7.16
C THR A 164 14.02 -35.07 6.40
N GLU A 165 12.96 -34.85 5.62
CA GLU A 165 12.29 -35.90 4.85
C GLU A 165 13.21 -36.54 3.82
N GLU A 166 14.03 -35.74 3.12
CA GLU A 166 14.97 -36.24 2.12
C GLU A 166 16.09 -37.08 2.73
N LEU A 167 16.68 -36.64 3.84
CA LEU A 167 17.70 -37.44 4.55
C LEU A 167 17.12 -38.74 5.12
N GLN A 168 15.89 -38.71 5.63
CA GLN A 168 15.18 -39.92 6.09
C GLN A 168 14.94 -40.91 4.94
N ARG A 169 14.54 -40.43 3.75
CA ARG A 169 14.39 -41.28 2.55
C ARG A 169 15.68 -42.00 2.16
N GLN A 170 16.83 -41.38 2.43
CA GLN A 170 18.16 -41.95 2.18
C GLN A 170 18.65 -42.87 3.32
N GLY A 171 17.85 -43.09 4.37
CA GLY A 171 18.22 -43.91 5.52
C GLY A 171 19.19 -43.22 6.48
N ILE A 172 19.37 -41.90 6.36
CA ILE A 172 20.28 -41.12 7.22
C ILE A 172 19.55 -40.75 8.51
N LYS A 173 20.22 -40.96 9.66
CA LYS A 173 19.70 -40.57 10.98
C LYS A 173 19.66 -39.04 11.07
N VAL A 174 18.47 -38.47 11.23
CA VAL A 174 18.28 -37.01 11.24
C VAL A 174 17.33 -36.55 12.35
N TYR A 175 17.66 -35.39 12.93
CA TYR A 175 16.92 -34.73 14.00
C TYR A 175 16.40 -33.38 13.52
N ARG A 176 15.15 -33.09 13.89
CA ARG A 176 14.46 -31.85 13.52
C ARG A 176 14.74 -30.77 14.56
N MET A 177 15.40 -29.69 14.16
CA MET A 177 15.54 -28.49 14.98
C MET A 177 14.27 -27.64 14.91
N GLY A 178 13.17 -28.19 15.44
CA GLY A 178 11.84 -27.59 15.39
C GLY A 178 11.56 -26.63 16.56
N PHE A 179 10.90 -25.51 16.26
CA PHE A 179 10.51 -24.52 17.26
C PHE A 179 9.50 -25.06 18.28
N THR A 180 9.53 -24.49 19.49
CA THR A 180 8.69 -24.91 20.60
C THR A 180 7.36 -24.14 20.63
N ARG A 181 6.39 -24.64 21.40
CA ARG A 181 5.15 -23.89 21.69
C ARG A 181 5.44 -22.55 22.38
N LEU A 182 6.47 -22.49 23.22
CA LEU A 182 6.88 -21.26 23.91
C LEU A 182 7.31 -20.20 22.89
N THR A 183 8.19 -20.58 21.95
CA THR A 183 8.67 -19.69 20.88
C THR A 183 7.52 -19.12 20.06
N PHE A 184 6.57 -19.95 19.63
CA PHE A 184 5.41 -19.45 18.88
C PHE A 184 4.51 -18.55 19.74
N ARG A 185 4.32 -18.85 21.02
CA ARG A 185 3.53 -18.00 21.92
C ARG A 185 4.14 -16.61 22.09
N GLU A 186 5.46 -16.52 22.20
CA GLU A 186 6.17 -15.24 22.30
C GLU A 186 6.00 -14.41 21.02
N ILE A 187 6.11 -15.04 19.85
CA ILE A 187 5.90 -14.36 18.57
C ILE A 187 4.44 -13.93 18.41
N PHE A 188 3.47 -14.76 18.80
CA PHE A 188 2.06 -14.33 18.79
C PHE A 188 1.82 -13.10 19.68
N LYS A 189 2.48 -12.99 20.85
CA LYS A 189 2.43 -11.78 21.67
C LYS A 189 3.00 -10.56 20.96
N GLN A 190 4.12 -10.72 20.24
CA GLN A 190 4.71 -9.64 19.43
C GLN A 190 3.78 -9.24 18.27
N ILE A 191 3.21 -10.20 17.56
CA ILE A 191 2.22 -9.97 16.49
C ILE A 191 1.00 -9.21 17.04
N LEU A 192 0.55 -9.56 18.25
CA LEU A 192 -0.57 -8.91 18.90
C LEU A 192 -0.26 -7.44 19.21
N GLN A 193 0.92 -7.17 19.74
CA GLN A 193 1.40 -5.81 20.03
C GLN A 193 1.56 -4.98 18.75
N GLU A 194 2.09 -5.59 17.68
CA GLU A 194 2.20 -4.93 16.37
C GLU A 194 0.81 -4.61 15.80
N GLY A 195 -0.12 -5.54 15.91
CA GLY A 195 -1.50 -5.33 15.47
C GLY A 195 -2.24 -4.25 16.28
N GLU A 196 -2.00 -4.16 17.59
CA GLU A 196 -2.46 -3.01 18.41
C GLU A 196 -1.87 -1.70 17.93
N THR A 197 -0.57 -1.69 17.59
CA THR A 197 0.14 -0.50 17.08
C THR A 197 -0.44 -0.05 15.74
N LEU A 198 -0.70 -0.98 14.82
CA LEU A 198 -1.36 -0.70 13.54
C LEU A 198 -2.77 -0.16 13.75
N HIS A 199 -3.54 -0.74 14.68
CA HIS A 199 -4.87 -0.24 15.00
C HIS A 199 -4.83 1.16 15.61
N PHE A 200 -3.93 1.42 16.56
CA PHE A 200 -3.75 2.74 17.15
C PHE A 200 -3.38 3.79 16.10
N LYS A 201 -2.45 3.46 15.19
CA LYS A 201 -2.07 4.33 14.07
C LYS A 201 -3.29 4.67 13.20
N ARG A 202 -4.11 3.68 12.85
CA ARG A 202 -5.33 3.87 12.05
C ARG A 202 -6.41 4.67 12.79
N SER A 203 -6.48 4.57 14.12
CA SER A 203 -7.41 5.32 14.96
C SER A 203 -6.98 6.77 15.25
N GLN A 204 -5.80 7.20 14.78
CA GLN A 204 -5.38 8.61 14.90
C GLN A 204 -6.38 9.55 14.22
N ILE A 205 -6.51 10.76 14.78
CA ILE A 205 -7.39 11.79 14.25
C ILE A 205 -6.77 12.35 12.97
N ALA A 206 -7.58 12.42 11.92
CA ALA A 206 -7.24 13.06 10.66
C ALA A 206 -8.09 14.32 10.50
N VAL A 207 -7.42 15.48 10.43
CA VAL A 207 -8.04 16.78 10.14
C VAL A 207 -7.65 17.20 8.73
N GLN A 208 -8.61 17.69 7.95
CA GLN A 208 -8.38 18.18 6.60
C GLN A 208 -8.95 19.58 6.50
N LEU A 209 -8.09 20.55 6.16
CA LEU A 209 -8.46 21.94 5.96
C LEU A 209 -8.49 22.21 4.46
N LEU A 210 -9.67 22.50 3.93
CA LEU A 210 -9.89 22.83 2.53
C LEU A 210 -10.21 24.31 2.39
N GLU A 211 -9.52 24.99 1.48
CA GLU A 211 -9.73 26.40 1.19
C GLU A 211 -9.77 26.65 -0.31
N VAL A 212 -10.87 27.27 -0.77
CA VAL A 212 -11.01 27.75 -2.15
C VAL A 212 -10.60 29.22 -2.21
N SER A 213 -9.61 29.53 -3.05
CA SER A 213 -9.04 30.88 -3.18
C SER A 213 -9.84 31.74 -4.16
N ASP A 214 -9.58 33.04 -4.18
CA ASP A 214 -10.09 34.00 -5.18
C ASP A 214 -11.62 34.12 -5.32
N MET A 215 -12.40 33.58 -4.39
CA MET A 215 -13.87 33.62 -4.46
C MET A 215 -14.45 35.02 -4.22
N ASP A 216 -13.71 35.91 -3.55
CA ASP A 216 -14.13 37.30 -3.32
C ASP A 216 -14.24 38.12 -4.62
N LYS A 217 -13.54 37.71 -5.69
CA LYS A 217 -13.63 38.36 -7.01
C LYS A 217 -14.98 38.14 -7.70
N LEU A 218 -15.70 37.07 -7.35
CA LEU A 218 -17.04 36.75 -7.88
C LEU A 218 -18.17 37.52 -7.18
N ALA A 219 -17.89 38.11 -6.00
CA ALA A 219 -18.90 38.73 -5.13
C ALA A 219 -19.26 40.20 -5.48
N ASN A 220 -18.52 40.85 -6.39
CA ASN A 220 -18.65 42.29 -6.66
C ASN A 220 -19.73 42.68 -7.72
N GLU A 221 -20.55 41.74 -8.20
CA GLU A 221 -21.70 42.05 -9.06
C GLU A 221 -23.04 41.74 -8.36
N PRO A 222 -23.89 42.75 -8.06
CA PRO A 222 -25.14 42.56 -7.30
C PRO A 222 -26.21 41.72 -8.01
N ALA A 223 -26.06 41.45 -9.32
CA ALA A 223 -26.92 40.52 -10.06
C ALA A 223 -26.69 39.03 -9.70
N ASN A 224 -25.64 38.71 -8.93
CA ASN A 224 -25.09 37.36 -8.77
C ASN A 224 -25.39 36.69 -7.41
N ALA A 225 -26.16 37.32 -6.51
CA ALA A 225 -26.32 36.86 -5.12
C ALA A 225 -26.96 35.47 -4.98
N TYR A 226 -27.99 35.17 -5.77
CA TYR A 226 -28.62 33.84 -5.77
C TYR A 226 -27.75 32.79 -6.43
N ASP A 227 -26.99 33.15 -7.46
CA ASP A 227 -26.08 32.22 -8.15
C ASP A 227 -24.86 31.89 -7.28
N LEU A 228 -24.34 32.86 -6.52
CA LEU A 228 -23.32 32.62 -5.49
C LEU A 228 -23.83 31.68 -4.39
N ARG A 229 -25.09 31.85 -3.96
CA ARG A 229 -25.70 30.94 -2.98
C ARG A 229 -25.90 29.53 -3.53
N ARG A 230 -26.27 29.40 -4.82
CA ARG A 230 -26.35 28.10 -5.50
C ARG A 230 -24.97 27.45 -5.64
N LEU A 231 -23.94 28.25 -5.91
CA LEU A 231 -22.56 27.78 -5.99
C LEU A 231 -22.05 27.27 -4.63
N ASP A 232 -22.33 28.00 -3.55
CA ASP A 232 -22.02 27.58 -2.18
C ASP A 232 -22.69 26.25 -1.81
N LEU A 233 -23.98 26.08 -2.14
CA LEU A 233 -24.69 24.82 -1.93
C LEU A 233 -24.06 23.64 -2.72
N LYS A 234 -23.72 23.86 -4.00
CA LYS A 234 -23.05 22.83 -4.81
C LYS A 234 -21.65 22.49 -4.28
N LEU A 235 -20.93 23.48 -3.75
CA LEU A 235 -19.63 23.25 -3.16
C LEU A 235 -19.75 22.41 -1.88
N GLN A 236 -20.72 22.75 -1.02
CA GLN A 236 -21.00 21.98 0.18
C GLN A 236 -21.40 20.54 -0.14
N GLU A 237 -22.22 20.32 -1.18
CA GLU A 237 -22.60 18.99 -1.67
C GLU A 237 -21.36 18.17 -2.08
N ILE A 238 -20.49 18.71 -2.93
CA ILE A 238 -19.27 18.02 -3.38
C ILE A 238 -18.32 17.69 -2.21
N VAL A 239 -18.18 18.59 -1.24
CA VAL A 239 -17.33 18.35 -0.07
C VAL A 239 -17.99 17.36 0.90
N LEU A 240 -19.31 17.36 1.02
CA LEU A 240 -20.06 16.40 1.82
C LEU A 240 -19.93 14.98 1.25
N ASP A 241 -20.07 14.80 -0.07
CA ASP A 241 -19.86 13.51 -0.75
C ASP A 241 -18.47 12.93 -0.47
N TYR A 242 -17.44 13.79 -0.57
CA TYR A 242 -16.07 13.39 -0.23
C TYR A 242 -15.95 13.04 1.26
N THR A 243 -16.55 13.83 2.15
CA THR A 243 -16.53 13.59 3.60
C THR A 243 -17.17 12.24 3.97
N GLU A 244 -18.31 11.91 3.34
CA GLU A 244 -18.98 10.62 3.52
C GLU A 244 -18.07 9.46 3.06
N SER A 245 -17.38 9.64 1.92
CA SER A 245 -16.50 8.61 1.35
C SER A 245 -15.32 8.21 2.26
N ILE A 246 -14.93 9.10 3.18
CA ILE A 246 -13.86 8.87 4.19
C ILE A 246 -14.42 8.61 5.59
N SER A 247 -15.73 8.33 5.71
CA SER A 247 -16.45 8.15 6.99
C SER A 247 -16.20 9.32 7.96
N GLY A 248 -16.15 10.55 7.43
CA GLY A 248 -15.82 11.74 8.17
C GLY A 248 -17.03 12.55 8.62
N SER A 249 -16.74 13.65 9.31
CA SER A 249 -17.68 14.74 9.62
C SER A 249 -17.12 16.06 9.11
N PHE A 250 -18.00 16.99 8.75
CA PHE A 250 -17.66 18.22 8.05
C PHE A 250 -18.24 19.44 8.76
N VAL A 251 -17.47 20.54 8.77
CA VAL A 251 -17.90 21.85 9.26
C VAL A 251 -17.53 22.92 8.22
N SER A 252 -18.54 23.71 7.81
CA SER A 252 -18.33 24.91 6.99
C SER A 252 -18.00 26.10 7.88
N LEU A 253 -16.85 26.73 7.64
CA LEU A 253 -16.41 27.93 8.36
C LEU A 253 -16.88 29.23 7.68
N GLY A 254 -17.56 29.12 6.54
CA GLY A 254 -17.83 30.25 5.65
C GLY A 254 -16.61 30.65 4.82
N ASN A 255 -16.78 31.63 3.93
CA ASN A 255 -15.74 32.09 2.99
C ASN A 255 -15.06 30.93 2.22
N TYR A 256 -15.85 29.92 1.85
CA TYR A 256 -15.38 28.74 1.10
C TYR A 256 -14.22 27.98 1.78
N LYS A 257 -14.23 27.99 3.12
CA LYS A 257 -13.32 27.23 3.99
C LYS A 257 -14.06 26.12 4.73
N PHE A 258 -13.42 24.97 4.78
CA PHE A 258 -14.01 23.76 5.33
C PHE A 258 -13.01 23.02 6.21
N ILE A 259 -13.52 22.46 7.32
CA ILE A 259 -12.79 21.51 8.16
C ILE A 259 -13.49 20.17 8.08
N LEU A 260 -12.72 19.13 7.76
CA LEU A 260 -13.18 17.76 7.76
C LEU A 260 -12.43 16.99 8.84
N PHE A 261 -13.16 16.16 9.58
CA PHE A 261 -12.66 15.28 10.63
C PHE A 261 -12.90 13.83 10.23
N SER A 262 -11.90 12.99 10.44
CA SER A 262 -11.99 11.56 10.16
C SER A 262 -10.95 10.81 11.00
N THR A 263 -10.77 9.52 10.73
CA THR A 263 -9.64 8.76 11.24
C THR A 263 -8.62 8.57 10.13
N ARG A 264 -7.35 8.38 10.49
CA ARG A 264 -6.30 8.05 9.52
C ARG A 264 -6.68 6.84 8.66
N GLY A 265 -7.19 5.78 9.29
CA GLY A 265 -7.61 4.57 8.59
C GLY A 265 -8.73 4.84 7.59
N SER A 266 -9.78 5.57 7.98
CA SER A 266 -10.91 5.83 7.08
C SER A 266 -10.56 6.76 5.91
N PHE A 267 -9.56 7.62 6.09
CA PHE A 267 -8.96 8.39 4.99
C PHE A 267 -8.09 7.53 4.04
N GLU A 268 -7.24 6.65 4.57
CA GLU A 268 -6.31 5.84 3.76
C GLU A 268 -7.02 4.69 3.01
N ASP A 269 -8.15 4.20 3.52
CA ASP A 269 -8.85 3.02 2.98
C ASP A 269 -9.54 3.24 1.63
N ASN A 270 -9.73 4.48 1.19
CA ASN A 270 -10.51 4.79 -0.01
C ASN A 270 -9.71 5.53 -1.10
N PRO A 271 -8.78 4.84 -1.81
CA PRO A 271 -7.93 5.44 -2.83
C PRO A 271 -8.69 5.95 -4.06
N ALA A 272 -9.95 5.52 -4.25
CA ALA A 272 -10.83 6.03 -5.30
C ALA A 272 -11.27 7.48 -5.06
N PHE A 273 -11.33 7.91 -3.79
CA PHE A 273 -11.69 9.26 -3.38
C PHE A 273 -10.45 10.02 -2.90
N HIS A 274 -9.42 10.05 -3.75
CA HIS A 274 -8.18 10.77 -3.45
C HIS A 274 -8.44 12.30 -3.36
N PRO A 275 -7.78 13.04 -2.45
CA PRO A 275 -7.98 14.50 -2.29
C PRO A 275 -7.90 15.30 -3.59
N THR A 276 -7.02 14.91 -4.52
CA THR A 276 -6.88 15.58 -5.82
C THR A 276 -8.17 15.55 -6.65
N CYS A 277 -8.95 14.47 -6.57
CA CYS A 277 -10.22 14.37 -7.30
C CYS A 277 -11.24 15.39 -6.77
N LEU A 278 -11.25 15.63 -5.46
CA LEU A 278 -12.07 16.69 -4.87
C LEU A 278 -11.60 18.07 -5.34
N LEU A 279 -10.31 18.35 -5.27
CA LEU A 279 -9.74 19.64 -5.69
C LEU A 279 -10.05 19.93 -7.17
N GLU A 280 -9.92 18.92 -8.04
CA GLU A 280 -10.29 19.01 -9.46
C GLU A 280 -11.78 19.34 -9.63
N LYS A 281 -12.69 18.63 -8.95
CA LYS A 281 -14.14 18.93 -9.00
C LYS A 281 -14.45 20.37 -8.57
N ILE A 282 -13.79 20.86 -7.52
CA ILE A 282 -13.99 22.22 -7.03
C ILE A 282 -13.48 23.24 -8.04
N MET A 283 -12.30 23.03 -8.61
CA MET A 283 -11.75 23.89 -9.66
C MET A 283 -12.65 23.91 -10.90
N LEU A 284 -13.21 22.76 -11.31
CA LEU A 284 -14.17 22.66 -12.41
C LEU A 284 -15.44 23.47 -12.12
N LEU A 285 -15.95 23.41 -10.90
CA LEU A 285 -17.18 24.11 -10.51
C LEU A 285 -16.97 25.63 -10.36
N THR A 286 -15.84 26.06 -9.79
CA THR A 286 -15.63 27.44 -9.34
C THR A 286 -14.77 28.31 -10.26
N ASN A 287 -13.99 27.71 -11.16
CA ASN A 287 -12.85 28.38 -11.84
C ASN A 287 -11.76 28.89 -10.90
N SER A 288 -11.78 28.48 -9.63
CA SER A 288 -10.82 28.94 -8.61
C SER A 288 -9.90 27.81 -8.18
N THR A 289 -8.75 28.17 -7.60
CA THR A 289 -7.83 27.19 -7.03
C THR A 289 -8.32 26.73 -5.66
N ALA A 290 -8.24 25.43 -5.38
CA ALA A 290 -8.60 24.86 -4.09
C ALA A 290 -7.41 24.14 -3.49
N ASN A 291 -7.05 24.43 -2.24
CA ASN A 291 -5.91 23.79 -1.58
C ASN A 291 -6.38 23.03 -0.35
N MET A 292 -5.75 21.89 -0.08
CA MET A 292 -6.04 21.07 1.08
C MET A 292 -4.79 20.79 1.91
N GLY A 293 -4.89 21.02 3.22
CA GLY A 293 -3.91 20.56 4.20
C GLY A 293 -4.47 19.41 5.00
N ILE A 294 -3.78 18.28 5.04
CA ILE A 294 -4.16 17.08 5.79
C ILE A 294 -3.18 16.93 6.95
N GLY A 295 -3.69 16.69 8.15
CA GLY A 295 -2.89 16.51 9.34
C GLY A 295 -3.33 15.32 10.15
N PHE A 296 -2.39 14.43 10.46
CA PHE A 296 -2.62 13.35 11.42
C PHE A 296 -2.11 13.72 12.81
N GLY A 297 -2.82 13.30 13.83
CA GLY A 297 -2.42 13.54 15.21
C GLY A 297 -3.12 12.63 16.21
N VAL A 298 -2.47 12.45 17.36
CA VAL A 298 -3.04 11.70 18.50
C VAL A 298 -4.16 12.50 19.18
N THR A 299 -4.16 13.83 19.04
CA THR A 299 -5.22 14.73 19.54
C THR A 299 -5.75 15.60 18.42
N ALA A 300 -6.98 16.09 18.56
CA ALA A 300 -7.59 17.00 17.58
C ALA A 300 -6.74 18.26 17.36
N LEU A 301 -6.20 18.83 18.44
CA LEU A 301 -5.32 20.01 18.37
C LEU A 301 -4.03 19.71 17.58
N ALA A 302 -3.41 18.54 17.78
CA ALA A 302 -2.20 18.17 17.04
C ALA A 302 -2.50 17.95 15.56
N ALA A 303 -3.58 17.22 15.25
CA ALA A 303 -4.01 16.98 13.87
C ALA A 303 -4.35 18.28 13.14
N GLU A 304 -5.06 19.21 13.80
CA GLU A 304 -5.39 20.52 13.23
C GLU A 304 -4.15 21.38 12.99
N ARG A 305 -3.19 21.42 13.93
CA ARG A 305 -1.91 22.12 13.73
C ARG A 305 -1.14 21.57 12.54
N ASN A 306 -1.09 20.25 12.40
CA ASN A 306 -0.46 19.57 11.27
C ASN A 306 -1.18 19.91 9.96
N ALA A 307 -2.52 19.90 9.95
CA ALA A 307 -3.33 20.26 8.77
C ALA A 307 -3.12 21.73 8.37
N GLN A 308 -3.00 22.63 9.36
CA GLN A 308 -2.71 24.05 9.11
C GLN A 308 -1.33 24.27 8.51
N LEU A 309 -0.31 23.57 9.01
CA LEU A 309 1.03 23.57 8.43
C LEU A 309 0.96 23.06 6.98
N ALA A 310 0.31 21.92 6.77
CA ALA A 310 0.14 21.30 5.46
C ALA A 310 -0.54 22.26 4.46
N LEU A 311 -1.59 22.97 4.88
CA LEU A 311 -2.32 23.93 4.04
C LEU A 311 -1.43 25.10 3.62
N VAL A 312 -0.56 25.60 4.50
CA VAL A 312 0.42 26.66 4.17
C VAL A 312 1.37 26.18 3.07
N HIS A 313 1.80 24.92 3.12
CA HIS A 313 2.61 24.33 2.05
C HIS A 313 1.81 24.14 0.76
N ALA A 314 0.58 23.64 0.84
CA ALA A 314 -0.29 23.39 -0.32
C ALA A 314 -0.55 24.67 -1.14
N LYS A 315 -0.80 25.79 -0.46
CA LYS A 315 -1.03 27.10 -1.09
C LYS A 315 0.13 27.59 -1.97
N LYS A 316 1.36 27.09 -1.77
CA LYS A 316 2.53 27.46 -2.61
C LYS A 316 2.50 26.79 -3.99
N HIS A 317 1.80 25.66 -4.12
CA HIS A 317 1.75 24.88 -5.36
C HIS A 317 0.51 25.19 -6.20
N GLY A 318 -0.58 25.63 -5.56
CA GLY A 318 -1.85 25.94 -6.23
C GLY A 318 -2.58 24.68 -6.69
N ASN A 319 -3.82 24.52 -6.25
CA ASN A 319 -4.61 23.32 -6.51
C ASN A 319 -3.97 22.02 -6.00
N ALA A 320 -3.42 22.05 -4.79
CA ALA A 320 -2.63 20.95 -4.22
C ALA A 320 -3.17 20.46 -2.87
N ALA A 321 -2.93 19.19 -2.59
CA ALA A 321 -3.10 18.60 -1.26
C ALA A 321 -1.72 18.25 -0.68
N ILE A 322 -1.47 18.62 0.58
CA ILE A 322 -0.26 18.25 1.32
C ILE A 322 -0.69 17.55 2.60
N LEU A 323 0.08 16.56 3.04
CA LEU A 323 -0.14 15.81 4.27
C LEU A 323 1.03 16.03 5.23
N VAL A 324 0.71 16.19 6.52
CA VAL A 324 1.69 16.18 7.61
C VAL A 324 1.30 15.07 8.58
N ASP A 325 2.18 14.08 8.75
CA ASP A 325 1.96 12.96 9.67
C ASP A 325 2.22 13.40 11.13
N HIS A 326 1.80 12.57 12.10
CA HIS A 326 1.93 12.83 13.53
C HIS A 326 3.39 12.99 14.02
N ASP A 327 4.36 12.47 13.26
CA ASP A 327 5.79 12.61 13.51
C ASP A 327 6.41 13.88 12.89
N GLY A 328 5.60 14.67 12.18
CA GLY A 328 6.01 15.89 11.49
C GLY A 328 6.56 15.68 10.08
N SER A 329 6.58 14.44 9.57
CA SER A 329 6.92 14.18 8.18
C SER A 329 5.89 14.84 7.24
N ILE A 330 6.38 15.45 6.16
CA ILE A 330 5.55 16.14 5.17
C ILE A 330 5.54 15.32 3.88
N GLU A 331 4.36 14.99 3.39
CA GLU A 331 4.14 14.28 2.15
C GLU A 331 3.35 15.15 1.16
N GLY A 332 3.84 15.24 -0.07
CA GLY A 332 3.12 15.81 -1.20
C GLY A 332 3.92 16.82 -2.04
N PRO A 333 3.29 17.48 -3.04
CA PRO A 333 1.86 17.42 -3.37
C PRO A 333 1.36 16.00 -3.60
N LEU A 334 0.28 15.59 -2.94
CA LEU A 334 -0.32 14.28 -3.15
C LEU A 334 -0.78 14.20 -4.61
N ARG A 335 -0.32 13.18 -5.34
CA ARG A 335 -0.66 12.96 -6.75
C ARG A 335 -1.20 11.56 -6.92
N GLN A 336 -2.30 11.44 -7.66
CA GLN A 336 -2.73 10.13 -8.14
C GLN A 336 -1.75 9.67 -9.23
N ALA A 337 -1.40 8.38 -9.28
CA ALA A 337 -0.45 7.83 -10.26
C ALA A 337 -0.82 8.10 -11.75
N LYS A 338 -2.03 8.60 -12.04
CA LYS A 338 -2.53 8.97 -13.38
C LYS A 338 -2.66 10.50 -13.61
N SER A 339 -2.10 11.35 -12.74
CA SER A 339 -2.27 12.81 -12.82
C SER A 339 -1.15 13.56 -13.58
N ILE A 340 -0.35 12.87 -14.39
CA ILE A 340 0.82 13.43 -15.13
C ILE A 340 0.44 14.58 -16.09
N SER A 341 -0.84 14.81 -16.37
CA SER A 341 -1.26 15.76 -17.39
C SER A 341 -1.03 17.24 -17.04
N TYR A 342 -0.97 17.67 -15.78
CA TYR A 342 -1.07 19.11 -15.47
C TYR A 342 0.19 19.93 -15.84
N GLU A 343 1.39 19.38 -15.63
CA GLU A 343 2.65 20.10 -15.93
C GLU A 343 2.96 20.13 -17.43
N TYR A 344 2.62 19.07 -18.17
CA TYR A 344 2.98 18.91 -19.58
C TYR A 344 2.36 19.99 -20.50
N TRP A 345 1.10 20.36 -20.28
CA TRP A 345 0.39 21.33 -21.13
C TRP A 345 0.75 22.78 -20.86
N THR A 346 1.27 23.07 -19.67
CA THR A 346 1.63 24.43 -19.28
C THR A 346 2.96 24.86 -19.91
N GLU A 347 3.81 23.90 -20.26
CA GLU A 347 5.13 24.11 -20.88
C GLU A 347 5.12 24.03 -22.42
N ASP A 348 4.06 23.47 -23.03
CA ASP A 348 3.93 23.37 -24.50
C ASP A 348 3.53 24.72 -25.15
N LYS A 349 4.48 25.30 -25.90
CA LYS A 349 4.30 26.60 -26.56
C LYS A 349 3.22 26.58 -27.64
N GLU A 350 3.06 25.48 -28.38
CA GLU A 350 2.10 25.41 -29.48
C GLU A 350 0.66 25.44 -28.96
N ILE A 351 0.45 24.78 -27.82
CA ILE A 351 -0.85 24.68 -27.17
C ILE A 351 -1.21 25.97 -26.44
N SER A 352 -0.23 26.60 -25.79
CA SER A 352 -0.39 27.94 -25.21
C SER A 352 -0.78 28.99 -26.26
N GLU A 353 -0.18 28.94 -27.45
CA GLU A 353 -0.53 29.82 -28.57
C GLU A 353 -1.91 29.50 -29.17
N GLY A 354 -2.24 28.22 -29.35
CA GLY A 354 -3.55 27.78 -29.83
C GLY A 354 -4.69 28.22 -28.91
N LEU A 355 -4.50 28.11 -27.59
CA LEU A 355 -5.46 28.56 -26.58
C LEU A 355 -5.70 30.07 -26.60
N LYS A 356 -4.62 30.85 -26.73
CA LYS A 356 -4.73 32.32 -26.85
C LYS A 356 -5.52 32.74 -28.08
N LYS A 357 -5.28 32.10 -29.23
CA LYS A 357 -5.99 32.41 -30.47
C LYS A 357 -7.47 31.97 -30.42
N ALA A 358 -7.75 30.83 -29.78
CA ALA A 358 -9.13 30.37 -29.54
C ALA A 358 -9.89 31.21 -28.50
N GLY A 359 -9.22 32.10 -27.75
CA GLY A 359 -9.84 32.85 -26.65
C GLY A 359 -10.30 31.93 -25.50
N VAL A 360 -9.68 30.76 -25.37
CA VAL A 360 -10.03 29.73 -24.39
C VAL A 360 -8.91 29.63 -23.37
N SER A 361 -9.25 29.68 -22.08
CA SER A 361 -8.25 29.55 -21.02
C SER A 361 -7.68 28.13 -20.97
N ILE A 362 -6.41 27.99 -20.56
CA ILE A 362 -5.80 26.69 -20.23
C ILE A 362 -6.65 25.92 -19.21
N THR A 363 -7.31 26.62 -18.29
CA THR A 363 -8.27 26.06 -17.35
C THR A 363 -9.39 25.33 -18.06
N THR A 364 -9.95 25.90 -19.13
CA THR A 364 -11.05 25.30 -19.92
C THR A 364 -10.58 24.04 -20.66
N LEU A 365 -9.36 24.05 -21.20
CA LEU A 365 -8.76 22.84 -21.80
C LEU A 365 -8.58 21.74 -20.76
N ASN A 366 -8.04 22.07 -19.59
CA ASN A 366 -7.91 21.14 -18.48
C ASN A 366 -9.26 20.57 -18.05
N LYS A 367 -10.34 21.38 -18.08
CA LYS A 367 -11.68 20.87 -17.80
C LYS A 367 -12.11 19.80 -18.79
N ILE A 368 -11.84 20.01 -20.08
CA ILE A 368 -12.18 19.06 -21.13
C ILE A 368 -11.46 17.72 -20.89
N ILE A 369 -10.17 17.77 -20.55
CA ILE A 369 -9.36 16.59 -20.22
C ILE A 369 -9.91 15.87 -18.97
N SER A 370 -10.25 16.61 -17.92
CA SER A 370 -10.81 16.02 -16.70
C SER A 370 -12.15 15.34 -16.94
N VAL A 371 -13.02 15.91 -17.78
CA VAL A 371 -14.29 15.28 -18.15
C VAL A 371 -14.07 14.00 -18.96
N GLN A 372 -13.12 14.00 -19.90
CA GLN A 372 -12.70 12.79 -20.64
C GLN A 372 -12.24 11.68 -19.70
N LYS A 373 -11.37 12.01 -18.73
CA LYS A 373 -10.90 11.06 -17.71
C LYS A 373 -12.03 10.54 -16.82
N ALA A 374 -12.91 11.42 -16.36
CA ALA A 374 -14.03 11.05 -15.49
C ALA A 374 -15.04 10.12 -16.19
N LEU A 375 -15.21 10.27 -17.51
CA LEU A 375 -16.03 9.39 -18.34
C LEU A 375 -15.30 8.10 -18.75
N GLY A 376 -13.99 7.98 -18.50
CA GLY A 376 -13.17 6.85 -18.92
C GLY A 376 -13.00 6.76 -20.44
N GLN A 377 -13.13 7.88 -21.15
CA GLN A 377 -13.13 7.94 -22.62
C GLN A 377 -12.13 8.97 -23.14
N ASN A 378 -11.54 8.70 -24.31
CA ASN A 378 -10.59 9.61 -24.96
C ASN A 378 -11.29 10.58 -25.93
N TYR A 379 -12.56 10.90 -25.70
CA TYR A 379 -13.34 11.81 -26.52
C TYR A 379 -14.42 12.50 -25.69
N ILE A 380 -14.94 13.61 -26.21
CA ILE A 380 -16.00 14.38 -25.58
C ILE A 380 -16.94 14.96 -26.65
N SER A 381 -18.24 14.96 -26.35
CA SER A 381 -19.25 15.68 -27.11
C SER A 381 -19.62 17.02 -26.44
N ALA A 382 -20.18 17.94 -27.22
CA ALA A 382 -20.70 19.20 -26.67
C ALA A 382 -21.84 19.00 -25.65
N ALA A 383 -22.54 17.86 -25.70
CA ALA A 383 -23.60 17.53 -24.74
C ALA A 383 -23.02 17.10 -23.39
N GLU A 384 -22.05 16.18 -23.41
CA GLU A 384 -21.35 15.72 -22.20
C GLU A 384 -20.58 16.87 -21.54
N MET A 385 -19.90 17.70 -22.34
CA MET A 385 -19.24 18.90 -21.83
C MET A 385 -20.25 19.86 -21.17
N ALA A 386 -21.42 20.07 -21.79
CA ALA A 386 -22.44 20.96 -21.25
C ALA A 386 -23.03 20.43 -19.92
N GLU A 387 -23.28 19.13 -19.85
CA GLU A 387 -23.78 18.44 -18.65
C GLU A 387 -22.76 18.51 -17.51
N TRP A 388 -21.53 18.08 -17.76
CA TRP A 388 -20.48 18.05 -16.75
C TRP A 388 -20.00 19.42 -16.28
N MET A 389 -20.00 20.41 -17.17
CA MET A 389 -19.52 21.76 -16.85
C MET A 389 -20.66 22.74 -16.52
N GLY A 390 -21.91 22.28 -16.46
CA GLY A 390 -23.06 23.11 -16.10
C GLY A 390 -23.27 24.31 -17.02
N MET A 391 -22.96 24.18 -18.31
CA MET A 391 -23.09 25.26 -19.30
C MET A 391 -24.08 24.90 -20.42
N THR A 392 -24.45 25.87 -21.27
CA THR A 392 -25.38 25.59 -22.37
C THR A 392 -24.71 24.75 -23.48
N PRO A 393 -25.43 23.83 -24.16
CA PRO A 393 -24.89 23.06 -25.29
C PRO A 393 -24.35 23.95 -26.43
N ARG A 394 -24.90 25.16 -26.58
CA ARG A 394 -24.44 26.16 -27.54
C ARG A 394 -23.05 26.70 -27.18
N ASN A 395 -22.81 27.00 -25.90
CA ASN A 395 -21.50 27.46 -25.44
C ASN A 395 -20.45 26.35 -25.52
N ALA A 396 -20.80 25.13 -25.10
CA ALA A 396 -19.92 23.97 -25.22
C ALA A 396 -19.50 23.70 -26.68
N ARG A 397 -20.46 23.76 -27.62
CA ARG A 397 -20.17 23.58 -29.05
C ARG A 397 -19.27 24.69 -29.60
N ARG A 398 -19.47 25.94 -29.18
CA ARG A 398 -18.61 27.07 -29.56
C ARG A 398 -17.18 26.82 -29.09
N ILE A 399 -16.98 26.53 -27.80
CA ILE A 399 -15.65 26.29 -27.22
C ILE A 399 -14.93 25.13 -27.92
N LEU A 400 -15.60 24.00 -28.15
CA LEU A 400 -14.99 22.86 -28.84
C LEU A 400 -14.67 23.16 -30.31
N SER A 401 -15.50 23.95 -31.00
CA SER A 401 -15.23 24.34 -32.39
C SER A 401 -14.05 25.32 -32.47
N ASP A 402 -14.00 26.30 -31.58
CA ASP A 402 -12.91 27.30 -31.51
C ASP A 402 -11.57 26.62 -31.19
N LEU A 403 -11.56 25.64 -30.26
CA LEU A 403 -10.37 24.85 -29.95
C LEU A 403 -9.93 23.95 -31.12
N ALA A 404 -10.89 23.40 -31.88
CA ALA A 404 -10.60 22.53 -33.02
C ALA A 404 -10.04 23.32 -34.21
N GLU A 405 -10.55 24.53 -34.45
CA GLU A 405 -10.04 25.44 -35.48
C GLU A 405 -8.59 25.85 -35.24
N HIS A 406 -8.16 25.86 -33.97
CA HIS A 406 -6.83 26.28 -33.55
C HIS A 406 -5.89 25.11 -33.20
N ASN A 407 -6.22 23.89 -33.65
CA ASN A 407 -5.43 22.67 -33.49
C ASN A 407 -5.10 22.30 -32.02
N VAL A 408 -5.91 22.73 -31.06
CA VAL A 408 -5.76 22.32 -29.64
C VAL A 408 -6.47 20.99 -29.39
N ILE A 409 -7.58 20.76 -30.10
CA ILE A 409 -8.33 19.50 -30.09
C ILE A 409 -8.63 19.07 -31.53
N GLU A 410 -8.83 17.77 -31.76
CA GLU A 410 -9.17 17.19 -33.05
C GLU A 410 -10.64 16.74 -33.06
N GLN A 411 -11.35 17.00 -34.16
CA GLN A 411 -12.68 16.42 -34.39
C GLN A 411 -12.51 14.99 -34.92
N ILE A 412 -12.78 13.99 -34.07
CA ILE A 412 -12.51 12.57 -34.40
C ILE A 412 -13.69 11.82 -35.02
N GLY A 413 -14.87 12.44 -35.11
CA GLY A 413 -16.05 11.82 -35.75
C GLY A 413 -17.38 12.49 -35.43
N GLU A 414 -18.46 11.80 -35.80
CA GLU A 414 -19.84 12.16 -35.46
C GLU A 414 -20.55 10.94 -34.84
N GLU A 415 -21.06 11.09 -33.62
CA GLU A 415 -21.89 10.10 -32.96
C GLU A 415 -23.35 10.29 -33.36
N THR A 416 -24.03 9.20 -33.73
CA THR A 416 -25.48 9.23 -33.99
C THR A 416 -26.21 8.82 -32.71
N PRO A 417 -26.98 9.71 -32.07
CA PRO A 417 -27.68 9.36 -30.84
C PRO A 417 -28.69 8.23 -31.09
N THR A 418 -28.82 7.31 -30.13
CA THR A 418 -29.76 6.16 -30.15
C THR A 418 -31.23 6.58 -30.21
N ASN A 419 -31.56 7.84 -29.95
CA ASN A 419 -32.87 8.45 -30.17
C ASN A 419 -32.78 9.60 -31.17
N ARG A 420 -33.84 9.78 -31.99
CA ARG A 420 -33.97 10.80 -33.06
C ARG A 420 -33.25 12.13 -32.72
N GLY A 421 -32.23 12.48 -33.49
CA GLY A 421 -31.50 13.74 -33.37
C GLY A 421 -30.46 13.90 -34.48
N ARG A 422 -30.00 15.15 -34.70
CA ARG A 422 -28.89 15.42 -35.64
C ARG A 422 -27.57 14.81 -35.11
N PRO A 423 -26.68 14.34 -36.01
CA PRO A 423 -25.35 13.82 -35.63
C PRO A 423 -24.59 14.77 -34.69
N ARG A 424 -23.92 14.22 -33.68
CA ARG A 424 -23.16 14.95 -32.67
C ARG A 424 -21.67 14.82 -32.95
N LYS A 425 -21.01 15.94 -33.25
CA LYS A 425 -19.54 15.98 -33.37
C LYS A 425 -18.89 15.60 -32.02
N ILE A 426 -17.88 14.75 -32.08
CA ILE A 426 -17.04 14.35 -30.96
C ILE A 426 -15.60 14.81 -31.17
N TYR A 427 -14.94 15.20 -30.09
CA TYR A 427 -13.63 15.84 -30.11
C TYR A 427 -12.66 15.15 -29.16
N ARG A 428 -11.35 15.20 -29.45
CA ARG A 428 -10.25 14.66 -28.64
C ARG A 428 -9.15 15.70 -28.46
N VAL A 429 -8.52 15.78 -27.29
CA VAL A 429 -7.40 16.71 -27.07
C VAL A 429 -6.10 16.15 -27.69
N LEU A 430 -5.30 17.01 -28.33
CA LEU A 430 -3.98 16.69 -28.91
C LEU A 430 -2.86 17.13 -27.94
N PRO A 431 -1.76 16.37 -27.67
CA PRO A 431 -1.46 14.96 -27.90
C PRO A 431 -1.34 14.11 -26.62
N ALA A 432 -1.57 12.80 -26.75
CA ALA A 432 -0.92 11.79 -25.90
C ALA A 432 -0.60 10.58 -26.79
N LEU A 433 0.50 10.66 -27.54
CA LEU A 433 1.21 9.47 -27.96
C LEU A 433 2.20 9.13 -26.83
N SER A 434 1.72 8.33 -25.89
CA SER A 434 2.56 7.39 -25.17
C SER A 434 1.82 6.05 -25.12
N ASP A 435 1.43 5.56 -26.29
CA ASP A 435 1.25 4.14 -26.55
C ASP A 435 2.15 3.80 -27.74
N SER A 436 3.32 3.29 -27.43
CA SER A 436 4.17 2.50 -28.32
C SER A 436 5.08 1.65 -27.42
N PRO A 437 5.35 0.40 -27.84
CA PRO A 437 5.04 -0.83 -27.09
C PRO A 437 5.93 -1.15 -25.89
#